data_AF-A0A815PDP1-F1
#
_entry.id   AF-A0A815PDP1-F1
#
_cell.length_a   1.000
_cell.length_b   1.000
_cell.length_c   1.000
_cell.angle_alpha   90.00
_cell.angle_beta   90.00
_cell.angle_gamma   90.00
#
_symmetry.space_group_name_H-M   'P 1'
#
loop_
_entity.id
_entity.type
_entity.pdbx_description
1 polymer ?
#
loop_
_entity_poly.entity_id
_entity_poly.type
_entity_poly.pdbx_seq_one_letter_code
_entity_poly.pdbx_strand_id
1 'polypeptide(L)'
;MADFEDSTTPTWRNLIEGQKNLYDAIRGEISYQDPQSGKQYEVGSKPAVLMIRPRGWHLPELHVKVDGEPMSGSIFDFALYVFNNAKKLMENGTGPYLYLPKMENYHEAELWNEVLDAAEDYLKLPRGTIKDKIREATEGHDGTWVAHPGLVNVAAEAFNEVMGIKSNQVDRQRPDVNPSAADLIQFPTGERTEVGLRHNINVTLGYLESWLRGTGKDISFRN
;
A
#
# COMPACT_ATOMS: atom_id res chain seq x y z
N MET A 1 5.48 -2.12 0.85
CA MET A 1 4.46 -1.06 0.94
C MET A 1 4.05 -0.91 2.40
N ALA A 2 4.21 0.28 2.95
CA ALA A 2 3.63 0.64 4.24
C ALA A 2 2.18 1.10 4.01
N ASP A 3 1.26 0.72 4.88
CA ASP A 3 -0.17 0.80 4.58
C ASP A 3 -0.92 1.66 5.59
N PHE A 4 -1.68 2.64 5.11
CA PHE A 4 -2.64 3.41 5.89
C PHE A 4 -4.09 3.04 5.54
N GLU A 5 -4.29 2.04 4.69
CA GLU A 5 -5.58 1.67 4.12
C GLU A 5 -6.07 0.31 4.65
N ASP A 6 -6.37 -0.69 3.80
CA ASP A 6 -7.13 -1.88 4.25
C ASP A 6 -6.48 -2.67 5.40
N SER A 7 -5.15 -2.64 5.57
CA SER A 7 -4.48 -3.36 6.67
C SER A 7 -4.25 -2.53 7.94
N THR A 8 -4.74 -1.29 7.97
CA THR A 8 -4.61 -0.37 9.11
C THR A 8 -5.97 0.14 9.54
N THR A 9 -6.34 -0.09 10.82
CA THR A 9 -7.45 0.66 11.41
C THR A 9 -7.05 2.13 11.50
N PRO A 10 -7.79 3.07 10.88
CA PRO A 10 -7.43 4.48 10.79
C PRO A 10 -7.79 5.23 12.09
N THR A 11 -7.33 4.72 13.22
CA THR A 11 -7.37 5.48 14.48
C THR A 11 -6.36 6.63 14.37
N TRP A 12 -6.64 7.77 15.01
CA TRP A 12 -5.71 8.91 15.04
C TRP A 12 -4.30 8.49 15.45
N ARG A 13 -4.22 7.65 16.49
CA ARG A 13 -2.95 7.11 16.98
C ARG A 13 -2.20 6.34 15.90
N ASN A 14 -2.85 5.37 15.25
CA ASN A 14 -2.20 4.53 14.22
C ASN A 14 -1.69 5.37 13.05
N LEU A 15 -2.48 6.37 12.62
CA LEU A 15 -2.11 7.24 11.50
C LEU A 15 -0.90 8.12 11.86
N ILE A 16 -0.93 8.79 13.01
CA ILE A 16 0.17 9.68 13.43
C ILE A 16 1.43 8.91 13.80
N GLU A 17 1.32 7.82 14.56
CA GLU A 17 2.46 6.95 14.88
C GLU A 17 3.01 6.32 13.61
N GLY A 18 2.16 5.93 12.66
CA GLY A 18 2.59 5.44 11.34
C GLY A 18 3.40 6.47 10.56
N GLN A 19 2.96 7.73 10.51
CA GLN A 19 3.73 8.81 9.87
C GLN A 19 5.08 9.04 10.55
N LYS A 20 5.13 9.01 11.89
CA LYS A 20 6.39 9.08 12.65
C LYS A 20 7.31 7.89 12.34
N ASN A 21 6.77 6.67 12.30
CA ASN A 21 7.55 5.48 11.99
C ASN A 21 8.18 5.59 10.59
N LEU A 22 7.45 6.11 9.60
CA LEU A 22 7.99 6.35 8.26
C LEU A 22 9.09 7.43 8.27
N TYR A 23 8.88 8.51 9.03
CA TYR A 23 9.87 9.57 9.20
C TYR A 23 11.21 9.03 9.72
N ASP A 24 11.15 8.23 10.79
CA ASP A 24 12.32 7.63 11.43
C ASP A 24 12.96 6.58 10.50
N ALA A 25 12.15 5.77 9.81
CA ALA A 25 12.65 4.73 8.90
C ALA A 25 13.46 5.32 7.74
N ILE A 26 13.00 6.43 7.16
CA ILE A 26 13.66 7.12 6.04
C ILE A 26 14.99 7.75 6.44
N ARG A 27 15.16 8.05 7.74
CA ARG A 27 16.41 8.57 8.32
C ARG A 27 17.33 7.48 8.85
N GLY A 28 16.89 6.21 8.83
CA GLY A 28 17.64 5.10 9.39
C GLY A 28 17.62 5.06 10.92
N GLU A 29 16.64 5.72 11.53
CA GLU A 29 16.52 5.90 13.00
C GLU A 29 15.44 5.00 13.61
N ILE A 30 14.63 4.32 12.80
CA ILE A 30 13.58 3.43 13.31
C ILE A 30 14.20 2.21 14.00
N SER A 31 13.72 1.95 15.21
CA SER A 31 14.07 0.76 15.99
C SER A 31 12.84 0.31 16.77
N TYR A 32 12.82 -0.96 17.16
CA TYR A 32 11.77 -1.52 18.00
C TYR A 32 12.37 -2.47 19.03
N GLN A 33 11.98 -2.29 20.29
CA GLN A 33 12.25 -3.25 21.34
C GLN A 33 10.97 -4.00 21.66
N ASP A 34 11.01 -5.32 21.55
CA ASP A 34 9.92 -6.17 22.04
C ASP A 34 9.85 -6.07 23.57
N PRO A 35 8.76 -5.56 24.15
CA PRO A 35 8.65 -5.38 25.60
C PRO A 35 8.58 -6.71 26.37
N GLN A 36 8.22 -7.82 25.72
CA GLN A 36 8.13 -9.13 26.36
C GLN A 36 9.48 -9.87 26.36
N SER A 37 10.13 -9.94 25.19
CA SER A 37 11.40 -10.66 25.06
C SER A 37 12.64 -9.79 25.30
N GLY A 38 12.48 -8.46 25.32
CA GLY A 38 13.58 -7.49 25.37
C GLY A 38 14.38 -7.38 24.06
N LYS A 39 14.02 -8.16 23.03
CA LYS A 39 14.74 -8.24 21.76
C LYS A 39 14.64 -6.94 20.99
N GLN A 40 15.78 -6.47 20.49
CA GLN A 40 15.91 -5.27 19.68
C GLN A 40 15.83 -5.60 18.19
N TYR A 41 15.19 -4.72 17.43
CA TYR A 41 15.03 -4.79 15.99
C TYR A 41 15.46 -3.47 15.37
N GLU A 42 16.32 -3.56 14.36
CA GLU A 42 16.83 -2.44 13.57
C GLU A 42 16.76 -2.78 12.07
N VAL A 43 16.78 -1.75 11.23
CA VAL A 43 16.74 -1.90 9.78
C VAL A 43 18.15 -2.23 9.26
N GLY A 44 18.27 -3.29 8.46
CA GLY A 44 19.54 -3.67 7.83
C GLY A 44 20.04 -2.66 6.80
N SER A 45 21.28 -2.83 6.35
CA SER A 45 21.98 -1.86 5.47
C SER A 45 21.43 -1.72 4.05
N LYS A 46 20.54 -2.61 3.61
CA LYS A 46 19.89 -2.58 2.29
C LYS A 46 18.39 -2.83 2.45
N PRO A 47 17.62 -1.84 2.95
CA PRO A 47 16.19 -1.99 3.12
C PRO A 47 15.48 -2.11 1.77
N ALA A 48 14.28 -2.72 1.79
CA ALA A 48 13.37 -2.66 0.65
C ALA A 48 13.00 -1.20 0.34
N VAL A 49 12.74 -0.91 -0.93
CA VAL A 49 12.24 0.41 -1.33
C VAL A 49 10.90 0.68 -0.65
N LEU A 50 10.82 1.81 0.05
CA LEU A 50 9.62 2.23 0.77
C LEU A 50 8.64 2.90 -0.19
N MET A 51 7.37 2.52 -0.07
CA MET A 51 6.22 3.18 -0.70
C MET A 51 5.07 3.16 0.29
N ILE A 52 4.19 4.15 0.26
CA ILE A 52 3.00 4.18 1.10
C ILE A 52 1.73 3.92 0.30
N ARG A 53 0.72 3.35 0.94
CA ARG A 53 -0.66 3.31 0.45
C ARG A 53 -1.54 4.21 1.32
N PRO A 54 -1.91 5.42 0.86
CA PRO A 54 -2.84 6.27 1.60
C PRO A 54 -4.25 5.67 1.56
N ARG A 55 -5.14 6.16 2.42
CA ARG A 55 -6.58 5.85 2.32
C ARG A 55 -7.15 6.22 0.95
N GLY A 56 -8.17 5.49 0.48
CA GLY A 56 -8.90 5.81 -0.77
C GLY A 56 -9.83 7.03 -0.63
N TRP A 57 -10.27 7.59 -1.76
CA TRP A 57 -10.99 8.88 -1.81
C TRP A 57 -12.26 8.96 -0.96
N HIS A 58 -12.89 7.83 -0.68
CA HIS A 58 -14.13 7.71 0.09
C HIS A 58 -13.94 7.82 1.62
N LEU A 59 -12.71 7.79 2.15
CA LEU A 59 -12.46 7.81 3.58
C LEU A 59 -12.08 9.22 4.07
N PRO A 60 -12.80 9.78 5.06
CA PRO A 60 -12.43 11.05 5.68
C PRO A 60 -11.40 10.88 6.80
N GLU A 61 -10.69 11.98 7.10
CA GLU A 61 -9.97 12.19 8.34
C GLU A 61 -10.81 13.06 9.28
N LEU A 62 -11.51 12.41 10.21
CA LEU A 62 -12.50 13.08 11.07
C LEU A 62 -11.86 13.99 12.13
N HIS A 63 -10.58 13.82 12.44
CA HIS A 63 -9.90 14.58 13.49
C HIS A 63 -9.35 15.93 12.98
N VAL A 64 -9.30 16.15 11.67
CA VAL A 64 -8.82 17.38 11.05
C VAL A 64 -9.91 17.98 10.18
N LYS A 65 -10.17 19.28 10.39
CA LYS A 65 -11.19 20.02 9.65
C LYS A 65 -10.59 21.18 8.89
N VAL A 66 -11.09 21.42 7.68
CA VAL A 66 -10.82 22.61 6.87
C VAL A 66 -12.17 23.26 6.59
N ASP A 67 -12.30 24.54 6.94
CA ASP A 67 -13.56 25.29 6.82
C ASP A 67 -14.78 24.61 7.48
N GLY A 68 -14.52 23.84 8.55
CA GLY A 68 -15.55 23.12 9.32
C GLY A 68 -15.82 21.69 8.87
N GLU A 69 -15.36 21.30 7.67
CA GLU A 69 -15.57 19.98 7.08
C GLU A 69 -14.39 19.04 7.31
N PRO A 70 -14.62 17.72 7.55
CA PRO A 70 -13.55 16.75 7.64
C PRO A 70 -12.64 16.74 6.40
N MET A 71 -11.33 16.66 6.64
CA MET A 71 -10.36 16.56 5.56
C MET A 71 -10.47 15.19 4.86
N SER A 72 -10.08 15.12 3.59
CA SER A 72 -9.87 13.82 2.92
C SER A 72 -8.77 13.02 3.60
N GLY A 73 -9.03 11.76 3.94
CA GLY A 73 -8.03 10.84 4.49
C GLY A 73 -6.90 10.58 3.49
N SER A 74 -7.22 10.48 2.19
CA SER A 74 -6.25 10.34 1.11
C SER A 74 -5.23 11.47 1.09
N ILE A 75 -5.72 12.71 1.10
CA ILE A 75 -4.87 13.91 1.09
C ILE A 75 -4.08 14.00 2.39
N PHE A 76 -4.70 13.72 3.53
CA PHE A 76 -4.03 13.75 4.83
C PHE A 76 -2.81 12.81 4.88
N ASP A 77 -3.01 11.54 4.52
CA ASP A 77 -1.96 10.52 4.57
C ASP A 77 -0.82 10.82 3.58
N PHE A 78 -1.19 11.22 2.36
CA PHE A 78 -0.26 11.63 1.31
C PHE A 78 0.54 12.87 1.73
N ALA A 79 -0.13 13.94 2.13
CA ALA A 79 0.49 15.23 2.38
C ALA A 79 1.48 15.16 3.54
N LEU A 80 1.12 14.50 4.65
CA LEU A 80 2.03 14.31 5.77
C LEU A 80 3.27 13.51 5.38
N TYR A 81 3.11 12.44 4.60
CA TYR A 81 4.25 11.64 4.16
C TYR A 81 5.17 12.43 3.23
N VAL A 82 4.62 13.04 2.17
CA VAL A 82 5.43 13.74 1.16
C VAL A 82 6.07 14.98 1.75
N PHE A 83 5.33 15.80 2.50
CA PHE A 83 5.86 17.02 3.11
C PHE A 83 7.07 16.75 4.01
N ASN A 84 7.01 15.71 4.84
CA ASN A 84 8.06 15.42 5.80
C ASN A 84 9.26 14.65 5.23
N ASN A 85 9.08 13.98 4.08
CA ASN A 85 10.05 12.98 3.62
C ASN A 85 10.57 13.16 2.21
N ALA A 86 9.89 13.88 1.31
CA ALA A 86 10.25 13.93 -0.11
C ALA A 86 11.72 14.38 -0.33
N LYS A 87 12.14 15.47 0.30
CA LYS A 87 13.52 15.97 0.19
C LYS A 87 14.54 14.98 0.73
N LYS A 88 14.25 14.35 1.88
CA LYS A 88 15.15 13.38 2.48
C LYS A 88 15.27 12.11 1.64
N LEU A 89 14.16 11.65 1.05
CA LEU A 89 14.15 10.55 0.10
C LEU A 89 15.02 10.86 -1.13
N MET A 90 14.93 12.09 -1.66
CA MET A 90 15.79 12.54 -2.77
C MET A 90 17.27 12.61 -2.39
N GLU A 91 17.62 13.14 -1.22
CA GLU A 91 19.00 13.14 -0.70
C GLU A 91 19.56 11.71 -0.59
N ASN A 92 18.70 10.75 -0.25
CA ASN A 92 19.05 9.34 -0.16
C ASN A 92 19.10 8.64 -1.54
N GLY A 93 18.91 9.37 -2.65
CA GLY A 93 18.95 8.83 -4.02
C GLY A 93 17.70 8.04 -4.42
N THR A 94 16.57 8.23 -3.73
CA THR A 94 15.27 7.61 -4.05
C THR A 94 14.18 8.70 -4.17
N GLY A 95 12.90 8.32 -4.20
CA GLY A 95 11.77 9.25 -4.28
C GLY A 95 10.60 8.87 -3.39
N PRO A 96 9.65 9.79 -3.18
CA PRO A 96 8.35 9.48 -2.57
C PRO A 96 7.53 8.61 -3.53
N TYR A 97 7.23 7.38 -3.09
CA TYR A 97 6.46 6.42 -3.87
C TYR A 97 5.11 6.12 -3.22
N LEU A 98 4.07 6.04 -4.04
CA LEU A 98 2.68 5.85 -3.64
C LEU A 98 2.09 4.59 -4.28
N TYR A 99 1.11 4.01 -3.60
CA TYR A 99 0.23 3.00 -4.15
C TYR A 99 -1.21 3.50 -3.99
N LEU A 100 -1.84 3.93 -5.07
CA LEU A 100 -3.13 4.63 -5.03
C LEU A 100 -4.29 3.63 -5.09
N PRO A 101 -5.09 3.46 -4.03
CA PRO A 101 -6.09 2.41 -3.97
C PRO A 101 -7.45 2.84 -4.56
N LYS A 102 -8.21 1.84 -5.00
CA LYS A 102 -9.67 1.92 -5.21
C LYS A 102 -10.14 3.04 -6.15
N MET A 103 -9.34 3.39 -7.15
CA MET A 103 -9.81 4.26 -8.22
C MET A 103 -10.84 3.54 -9.10
N GLU A 104 -11.95 4.19 -9.42
CA GLU A 104 -13.03 3.59 -10.21
C GLU A 104 -13.08 4.12 -11.65
N ASN A 105 -12.43 5.25 -11.93
CA ASN A 105 -12.37 5.85 -13.26
C ASN A 105 -11.09 6.70 -13.45
N TYR A 106 -10.85 7.14 -14.67
CA TYR A 106 -9.64 7.89 -15.00
C TYR A 106 -9.64 9.34 -14.48
N HIS A 107 -10.80 9.96 -14.21
CA HIS A 107 -10.86 11.29 -13.61
C HIS A 107 -10.33 11.29 -12.17
N GLU A 108 -10.45 10.18 -11.45
CA GLU A 108 -9.82 10.03 -10.13
C GLU A 108 -8.28 9.95 -10.22
N ALA A 109 -7.75 9.44 -11.34
CA ALA A 109 -6.32 9.49 -11.62
C ALA A 109 -5.88 10.91 -12.03
N GLU A 110 -6.70 11.64 -12.79
CA GLU A 110 -6.48 13.07 -13.06
C GLU A 110 -6.45 13.89 -11.78
N LEU A 111 -7.40 13.65 -10.85
CA LEU A 111 -7.41 14.29 -9.54
C LEU A 111 -6.13 14.00 -8.74
N TRP A 112 -5.63 12.76 -8.76
CA TRP A 112 -4.34 12.46 -8.15
C TRP A 112 -3.21 13.22 -8.83
N ASN A 113 -3.14 13.28 -10.16
CA ASN A 113 -2.13 14.06 -10.86
C ASN A 113 -2.15 15.53 -10.44
N GLU A 114 -3.33 16.16 -10.30
CA GLU A 114 -3.44 17.53 -9.80
C GLU A 114 -2.90 17.69 -8.37
N VAL A 115 -3.20 16.73 -7.48
CA VAL A 115 -2.70 16.73 -6.09
C VAL A 115 -1.18 16.54 -6.05
N LEU A 116 -0.63 15.63 -6.86
CA LEU A 116 0.80 15.41 -6.98
C LEU A 116 1.50 16.68 -7.51
N ASP A 117 0.93 17.27 -8.56
CA ASP A 117 1.49 18.46 -9.18
C ASP A 117 1.51 19.65 -8.23
N ALA A 118 0.41 19.85 -7.49
CA ALA A 118 0.32 20.89 -6.46
C ALA A 118 1.34 20.67 -5.34
N ALA A 119 1.58 19.42 -4.91
CA ALA A 119 2.56 19.12 -3.88
C ALA A 119 4.00 19.36 -4.38
N GLU A 120 4.32 18.97 -5.61
CA GLU A 120 5.62 19.23 -6.22
C GLU A 120 5.89 20.73 -6.35
N ASP A 121 4.91 21.51 -6.81
CA ASP A 121 5.00 22.96 -6.91
C ASP A 121 5.21 23.61 -5.53
N TYR A 122 4.41 23.21 -4.55
CA TYR A 122 4.48 23.73 -3.18
C TYR A 122 5.83 23.43 -2.52
N LEU A 123 6.33 22.20 -2.69
CA LEU A 123 7.60 21.76 -2.10
C LEU A 123 8.83 22.14 -2.94
N LYS A 124 8.62 22.71 -4.13
CA LYS A 124 9.65 23.06 -5.12
C LYS A 124 10.45 21.84 -5.57
N LEU A 125 9.77 20.74 -5.83
CA LEU A 125 10.34 19.51 -6.36
C LEU A 125 10.31 19.54 -7.90
N PRO A 126 11.25 18.90 -8.60
CA PRO A 126 11.13 18.68 -10.04
C PRO A 126 9.87 17.87 -10.37
N ARG A 127 9.24 18.17 -11.51
CA ARG A 127 8.04 17.46 -11.97
C ARG A 127 8.30 15.94 -12.12
N GLY A 128 7.39 15.11 -11.62
CA GLY A 128 7.49 13.64 -11.70
C GLY A 128 8.47 13.02 -10.68
N THR A 129 8.75 13.74 -9.60
CA THR A 129 9.49 13.24 -8.44
C THR A 129 8.66 12.21 -7.66
N ILE A 130 7.34 12.42 -7.56
CA ILE A 130 6.42 11.49 -6.89
C ILE A 130 5.90 10.44 -7.89
N LYS A 131 5.96 9.13 -7.56
CA LYS A 131 5.65 8.04 -8.53
C LYS A 131 4.76 6.92 -7.94
N ASP A 132 4.03 6.23 -8.81
CA ASP A 132 3.19 5.05 -8.54
C ASP A 132 3.71 3.74 -9.19
N LYS A 133 3.22 2.55 -8.77
CA LYS A 133 3.76 1.21 -9.20
C LYS A 133 2.73 0.04 -9.14
N ILE A 134 2.71 -0.88 -10.13
CA ILE A 134 1.81 -2.08 -10.17
C ILE A 134 2.36 -3.35 -10.98
N ARG A 135 2.32 -4.56 -10.34
CA ARG A 135 2.03 -6.02 -10.73
C ARG A 135 2.99 -7.01 -11.48
N GLU A 136 2.60 -8.33 -11.50
CA GLU A 136 3.22 -9.74 -11.48
C GLU A 136 3.79 -10.64 -12.69
N ALA A 137 4.78 -11.53 -12.50
CA ALA A 137 5.66 -12.20 -13.50
C ALA A 137 5.07 -12.97 -14.72
N THR A 138 4.40 -14.12 -14.58
CA THR A 138 4.28 -15.06 -15.71
C THR A 138 3.38 -14.59 -16.85
N GLU A 139 2.41 -13.75 -16.52
CA GLU A 139 1.51 -13.12 -17.49
C GLU A 139 2.12 -11.87 -18.13
N GLY A 140 3.41 -11.63 -17.88
CA GLY A 140 4.20 -10.54 -18.45
C GLY A 140 4.28 -9.32 -17.55
N HIS A 141 3.85 -9.40 -16.30
CA HIS A 141 4.06 -8.29 -15.40
C HIS A 141 5.42 -8.38 -14.64
N ASP A 142 5.75 -7.38 -13.82
CA ASP A 142 7.11 -7.08 -13.33
C ASP A 142 7.41 -7.45 -11.86
N GLY A 143 6.40 -7.69 -11.00
CA GLY A 143 6.59 -8.00 -9.55
C GLY A 143 5.31 -8.46 -8.81
N THR A 144 5.41 -9.31 -7.77
CA THR A 144 4.25 -9.75 -6.95
C THR A 144 4.22 -9.19 -5.54
N TRP A 145 3.07 -9.32 -4.89
CA TRP A 145 2.83 -8.92 -3.51
C TRP A 145 2.88 -10.12 -2.56
N VAL A 146 3.55 -9.92 -1.42
CA VAL A 146 3.52 -10.86 -0.30
C VAL A 146 3.10 -10.13 0.97
N ALA A 147 2.20 -10.74 1.74
CA ALA A 147 1.68 -10.17 2.99
C ALA A 147 2.51 -10.54 4.24
N HIS A 148 3.49 -11.45 4.10
CA HIS A 148 4.32 -11.96 5.17
C HIS A 148 5.79 -12.11 4.72
N PRO A 149 6.79 -11.68 5.52
CA PRO A 149 8.21 -11.78 5.16
C PRO A 149 8.66 -13.20 4.79
N GLY A 150 8.10 -14.22 5.43
CA GLY A 150 8.40 -15.63 5.14
C GLY A 150 8.00 -16.09 3.72
N LEU A 151 7.20 -15.32 2.99
CA LEU A 151 6.82 -15.62 1.60
C LEU A 151 7.72 -14.91 0.57
N VAL A 152 8.62 -14.02 1.01
CA VAL A 152 9.48 -13.23 0.10
C VAL A 152 10.33 -14.16 -0.77
N ASN A 153 10.99 -15.16 -0.19
CA ASN A 153 11.86 -16.07 -0.95
C ASN A 153 11.06 -16.91 -1.94
N VAL A 154 9.87 -17.40 -1.54
CA VAL A 154 8.97 -18.16 -2.42
C VAL A 154 8.58 -17.34 -3.65
N ALA A 155 8.17 -16.08 -3.43
CA ALA A 155 7.83 -15.18 -4.52
C ALA A 155 9.05 -14.82 -5.38
N ALA A 156 10.19 -14.52 -4.77
CA ALA A 156 11.41 -14.16 -5.48
C ALA A 156 11.92 -15.32 -6.36
N GLU A 157 11.91 -16.55 -5.85
CA GLU A 157 12.29 -17.75 -6.62
C GLU A 157 11.40 -17.94 -7.84
N ALA A 158 10.07 -17.85 -7.68
CA ALA A 158 9.13 -17.94 -8.79
C ALA A 158 9.35 -16.86 -9.86
N PHE A 159 9.72 -15.64 -9.46
CA PHE A 159 10.01 -14.55 -10.40
C PHE A 159 11.37 -14.71 -11.07
N ASN A 160 12.39 -15.13 -10.34
CA ASN A 160 13.73 -15.35 -10.87
C ASN A 160 13.76 -16.47 -11.91
N GLU A 161 12.95 -17.52 -11.73
CA GLU A 161 12.79 -18.61 -12.71
C GLU A 161 12.28 -18.09 -14.07
N VAL A 162 11.37 -17.11 -14.05
CA VAL A 162 10.71 -16.57 -15.24
C VAL A 162 11.51 -15.42 -15.87
N MET A 163 11.99 -14.47 -15.06
CA MET A 163 12.64 -13.25 -15.52
C MET A 163 14.14 -13.41 -15.77
N GLY A 164 14.77 -14.45 -15.20
CA GLY A 164 16.21 -14.66 -15.28
C GLY A 164 16.99 -13.45 -14.75
N ILE A 165 17.79 -12.82 -15.61
CA ILE A 165 18.59 -11.62 -15.27
C ILE A 165 17.83 -10.29 -15.49
N LYS A 166 16.63 -10.33 -16.07
CA LYS A 166 15.88 -9.11 -16.39
C LYS A 166 15.33 -8.47 -15.13
N SER A 167 15.38 -7.15 -15.07
CA SER A 167 14.86 -6.36 -13.95
C SER A 167 13.34 -6.11 -14.02
N ASN A 168 12.74 -6.32 -15.19
CA ASN A 168 11.32 -6.22 -15.47
C ASN A 168 11.02 -6.92 -16.82
N GLN A 169 9.75 -7.01 -17.19
CA GLN A 169 9.27 -7.63 -18.42
C GLN A 169 8.38 -6.67 -19.23
N VAL A 170 8.61 -5.36 -19.14
CA VAL A 170 7.85 -4.35 -19.89
C VAL A 170 7.94 -4.57 -21.40
N ASP A 171 8.99 -5.24 -21.89
CA ASP A 171 9.13 -5.66 -23.28
C ASP A 171 8.17 -6.79 -23.69
N ARG A 172 7.63 -7.55 -22.73
CA ARG A 172 6.68 -8.63 -22.96
C ARG A 172 5.26 -8.09 -23.09
N GLN A 173 5.03 -7.38 -24.19
CA GLN A 173 3.70 -6.98 -24.62
C GLN A 173 2.84 -8.24 -24.91
N ARG A 174 1.54 -8.19 -24.58
CA ARG A 174 0.58 -9.30 -24.75
C ARG A 174 -0.46 -9.01 -25.84
N PRO A 175 -0.05 -8.85 -27.12
CA PRO A 175 -0.99 -8.60 -28.21
C PRO A 175 -1.92 -9.80 -28.51
N ASP A 176 -1.58 -10.97 -27.98
CA ASP A 176 -2.40 -12.18 -28.00
C ASP A 176 -3.64 -12.09 -27.10
N VAL A 177 -3.69 -11.11 -26.18
CA VAL A 177 -4.79 -10.93 -25.24
C VAL A 177 -5.62 -9.71 -25.64
N ASN A 178 -6.88 -9.95 -26.06
CA ASN A 178 -7.81 -8.89 -26.45
C ASN A 178 -9.16 -9.06 -25.71
N PRO A 179 -9.26 -8.60 -24.44
CA PRO A 179 -10.46 -8.79 -23.63
C PRO A 179 -11.59 -7.86 -24.11
N SER A 180 -12.80 -8.40 -24.18
CA SER A 180 -14.01 -7.60 -24.42
C SER A 180 -14.64 -7.15 -23.10
N ALA A 181 -15.52 -6.15 -23.17
CA ALA A 181 -16.32 -5.74 -22.01
C ALA A 181 -17.16 -6.91 -21.45
N ALA A 182 -17.61 -7.82 -22.31
CA ALA A 182 -18.35 -9.01 -21.89
C ALA A 182 -17.49 -9.98 -21.08
N ASP A 183 -16.20 -10.11 -21.41
CA ASP A 183 -15.27 -10.98 -20.67
C ASP A 183 -15.03 -10.48 -19.24
N LEU A 184 -15.01 -9.16 -19.04
CA LEU A 184 -14.78 -8.54 -17.73
C LEU A 184 -15.97 -8.67 -16.77
N ILE A 185 -17.19 -8.89 -17.28
CA ILE A 185 -18.42 -8.97 -16.49
C ILE A 185 -18.96 -10.39 -16.34
N GLN A 186 -18.19 -11.41 -16.73
CA GLN A 186 -18.61 -12.80 -16.56
C GLN A 186 -18.74 -13.15 -15.07
N PHE A 187 -19.89 -13.69 -14.69
CA PHE A 187 -20.11 -14.15 -13.33
C PHE A 187 -19.31 -15.44 -13.06
N PRO A 188 -18.59 -15.53 -11.94
CA PRO A 188 -17.94 -16.78 -11.56
C PRO A 188 -19.00 -17.86 -11.29
N THR A 189 -18.78 -19.04 -11.85
CA THR A 189 -19.63 -20.21 -11.64
C THR A 189 -19.14 -21.03 -10.44
N GLY A 190 -20.04 -21.63 -9.67
CA GLY A 190 -19.69 -22.48 -8.54
C GLY A 190 -20.87 -22.72 -7.60
N GLU A 191 -20.65 -23.57 -6.60
CA GLU A 191 -21.67 -23.86 -5.59
C GLU A 191 -21.61 -22.87 -4.43
N ARG A 192 -22.79 -22.51 -3.91
CA ARG A 192 -22.94 -21.77 -2.65
C ARG A 192 -23.19 -22.80 -1.54
N THR A 193 -22.21 -22.98 -0.66
CA THR A 193 -22.26 -24.02 0.38
C THR A 193 -22.45 -23.42 1.78
N GLU A 194 -23.06 -24.20 2.69
CA GLU A 194 -23.17 -23.80 4.10
C GLU A 194 -21.78 -23.63 4.74
N VAL A 195 -20.83 -24.50 4.41
CA VAL A 195 -19.45 -24.42 4.90
C VAL A 195 -18.80 -23.09 4.50
N GLY A 196 -18.95 -22.66 3.24
CA GLY A 196 -18.45 -21.37 2.77
C GLY A 196 -19.13 -20.19 3.48
N LEU A 197 -20.45 -20.27 3.70
CA LEU A 197 -21.18 -19.24 4.44
C LEU A 197 -20.70 -19.11 5.89
N ARG A 198 -20.55 -20.22 6.60
CA ARG A 198 -20.04 -20.23 7.99
C ARG A 198 -18.62 -19.69 8.07
N HIS A 199 -17.77 -20.07 7.12
CA HIS A 199 -16.40 -19.54 7.03
C HIS A 199 -16.40 -18.02 6.85
N ASN A 200 -17.22 -17.50 5.92
CA ASN A 200 -17.33 -16.06 5.69
C ASN A 200 -17.81 -15.30 6.93
N ILE A 201 -18.79 -15.85 7.66
CA ILE A 201 -19.27 -15.25 8.92
C ILE A 201 -18.13 -15.19 9.95
N ASN A 202 -17.41 -16.28 10.17
CA ASN A 202 -16.33 -16.34 11.15
C ASN A 202 -15.19 -15.37 10.81
N VAL A 203 -14.74 -15.34 9.55
CA VAL A 203 -13.70 -14.42 9.08
C VAL A 203 -14.15 -12.96 9.24
N THR A 204 -15.39 -12.65 8.87
CA THR A 204 -15.92 -11.29 8.95
C THR A 204 -16.01 -10.81 10.39
N LEU A 205 -16.60 -11.62 11.28
CA LEU A 205 -16.73 -11.25 12.69
C LEU A 205 -15.38 -11.12 13.38
N GLY A 206 -14.44 -12.05 13.13
CA GLY A 206 -13.10 -11.99 13.69
C GLY A 206 -12.30 -10.77 13.21
N TYR A 207 -12.37 -10.48 11.91
CA TYR A 207 -11.70 -9.30 11.35
C TYR A 207 -12.32 -8.00 11.87
N LEU A 208 -13.65 -7.88 11.90
CA LEU A 208 -14.34 -6.69 12.42
C LEU A 208 -14.00 -6.43 13.89
N GLU A 209 -13.98 -7.46 14.72
CA GLU A 209 -13.62 -7.36 16.14
C GLU A 209 -12.20 -6.81 16.30
N SER A 210 -11.24 -7.37 15.57
CA SER A 210 -9.85 -6.93 15.58
C SER A 210 -9.69 -5.49 15.07
N TRP A 211 -10.38 -5.17 13.98
CA TRP A 211 -10.36 -3.85 13.37
C TRP A 211 -10.88 -2.78 14.35
N LEU A 212 -11.99 -3.06 15.04
CA LEU A 212 -12.56 -2.18 16.06
C LEU A 212 -11.66 -2.02 17.29
N ARG A 213 -10.77 -2.97 17.57
CA ARG A 213 -9.73 -2.86 18.60
C ARG A 213 -8.49 -2.08 18.17
N GLY A 214 -8.44 -1.61 16.92
CA GLY A 214 -7.31 -0.85 16.38
C GLY A 214 -6.32 -1.67 15.57
N THR A 215 -6.62 -2.94 15.29
CA THR A 215 -5.74 -3.85 14.54
C THR A 215 -6.35 -4.18 13.17
N GLY A 216 -5.81 -3.58 12.11
CA GLY A 216 -6.27 -3.82 10.73
C GLY A 216 -5.65 -5.05 10.05
N LYS A 217 -4.68 -5.70 10.71
CA LYS A 217 -4.00 -6.92 10.24
C LYS A 217 -3.95 -7.95 11.36
N ASP A 218 -4.84 -8.93 11.30
CA ASP A 218 -4.93 -9.99 12.29
C ASP A 218 -5.15 -11.35 11.61
N ILE A 219 -4.52 -12.38 12.17
CA ILE A 219 -4.60 -13.77 11.72
C ILE A 219 -5.05 -14.72 12.83
N SER A 220 -5.30 -14.21 14.03
CA SER A 220 -5.57 -14.99 15.25
C SER A 220 -6.94 -15.68 15.28
N PHE A 221 -7.89 -15.23 14.46
CA PHE A 221 -9.26 -15.76 14.38
C PHE A 221 -9.40 -17.00 13.47
N ARG A 222 -8.29 -17.59 12.99
CA ARG A 222 -8.29 -18.74 12.06
C ARG A 222 -8.39 -20.13 12.73
N ASN A 223 -8.95 -20.22 13.93
CA ASN A 223 -9.16 -21.49 14.64
C ASN A 223 -10.45 -22.19 14.24
#